data_AF-A0A7S2TJY7-F1
#
_entry.id   AF-A0A7S2TJY7-F1
#
_cell.length_a   1.000
_cell.length_b   1.000
_cell.length_c   1.000
_cell.angle_alpha   90.00
_cell.angle_beta   90.00
_cell.angle_gamma   90.00
#
_symmetry.space_group_name_H-M   'P 1'
#
loop_
_entity.id
_entity.type
_entity.pdbx_description
1 polymer ?
#
loop_
_entity_poly.entity_id
_entity_poly.type
_entity_poly.pdbx_seq_one_letter_code
_entity_poly.pdbx_strand_id
1 'polypeptide(L)'
;YAEKLGSKDFEKSLPVSVRDMRNEIKEQTNPLLDFLMNGDDFYQVVYEEGAMTDWRKLEQAFSNHMRFCKRKGTKGHELDPYTIKAQGFKVETINMCKVCNKKATKNQCGKHYNGGKNRRNRKASTSISKVLSVLSILSVLSILSVLSV
;
A
#
# COMPACT_ATOMS: atom_id res chain seq x y z
N TYR A 1 1.02 -10.94 43.39
CA TYR A 1 2.39 -11.28 42.94
C TYR A 1 2.56 -10.67 41.56
N ALA A 2 3.43 -9.69 41.38
CA ALA A 2 3.69 -9.07 40.07
C ALA A 2 5.15 -9.34 39.71
N GLU A 3 5.36 -10.36 38.89
CA GLU A 3 6.68 -10.74 38.41
C GLU A 3 6.99 -9.92 37.15
N LYS A 4 8.22 -9.39 37.03
CA LYS A 4 8.65 -8.65 35.84
C LYS A 4 8.86 -9.64 34.70
N LEU A 5 7.79 -9.98 33.99
CA LEU A 5 7.87 -10.70 32.72
C LEU A 5 8.28 -9.71 31.62
N GLY A 6 9.26 -10.10 30.79
CA GLY A 6 9.60 -9.35 29.58
C GLY A 6 8.39 -9.24 28.64
N SER A 7 8.35 -8.21 27.78
CA SER A 7 7.17 -7.91 26.96
C SER A 7 6.69 -9.07 26.08
N LYS A 8 7.61 -9.91 25.60
CA LYS A 8 7.30 -11.10 24.78
C LYS A 8 6.80 -12.29 25.59
N ASP A 9 7.20 -12.39 26.86
CA ASP A 9 6.81 -13.49 27.74
C ASP A 9 5.45 -13.23 28.39
N PHE A 10 5.13 -11.94 28.60
CA PHE A 10 3.79 -11.50 29.01
C PHE A 10 2.71 -11.82 27.97
N GLU A 11 3.00 -11.67 26.67
CA GLU A 11 1.98 -11.91 25.64
C GLU A 11 1.59 -13.39 25.54
N LYS A 12 2.52 -14.30 25.84
CA LYS A 12 2.26 -15.74 25.88
C LYS A 12 1.48 -16.17 27.13
N SER A 13 1.59 -15.43 28.23
CA SER A 13 0.89 -15.73 29.49
C SER A 13 -0.55 -15.23 29.50
N LEU A 14 -0.97 -14.43 28.50
CA LEU A 14 -2.36 -14.00 28.37
C LEU A 14 -3.29 -15.16 27.97
N PRO A 15 -4.52 -15.21 28.54
CA PRO A 15 -5.55 -16.12 28.08
C PRO A 15 -5.78 -15.99 26.56
N VAL A 16 -6.09 -17.12 25.91
CA VAL A 16 -6.29 -17.18 24.45
C VAL A 16 -7.37 -16.18 24.01
N SER A 17 -8.48 -16.08 24.74
CA SER A 17 -9.57 -15.13 24.47
C SER A 17 -9.13 -13.66 24.48
N VAL A 18 -8.20 -13.28 25.36
CA VAL A 18 -7.68 -11.90 25.45
C VAL A 18 -6.72 -11.61 24.31
N ARG A 19 -5.94 -12.60 23.86
CA ARG A 19 -5.09 -12.47 22.67
C ARG A 19 -5.93 -12.31 21.40
N ASP A 20 -6.97 -13.11 21.26
CA ASP A 20 -7.85 -13.09 20.09
C ASP A 20 -8.61 -11.76 20.00
N MET A 21 -9.22 -11.29 21.11
CA MET A 21 -9.85 -9.95 21.16
C MET A 21 -8.86 -8.84 20.80
N ARG A 22 -7.61 -8.93 21.29
CA ARG A 22 -6.59 -7.92 20.98
C ARG A 22 -6.21 -7.94 19.49
N ASN A 23 -6.15 -9.10 18.86
CA ASN A 23 -5.87 -9.23 17.43
C ASN A 23 -7.04 -8.70 16.59
N GLU A 24 -8.27 -9.00 16.98
CA GLU A 24 -9.47 -8.47 16.34
C GLU A 24 -9.55 -6.94 16.42
N ILE A 25 -9.26 -6.36 17.59
CA ILE A 25 -9.18 -4.91 17.75
C ILE A 25 -8.04 -4.32 16.92
N LYS A 26 -6.88 -4.97 16.84
CA LYS A 26 -5.76 -4.52 16.00
C LYS A 26 -6.15 -4.51 14.52
N GLU A 27 -6.92 -5.48 14.05
CA GLU A 27 -7.42 -5.53 12.67
C GLU A 27 -8.43 -4.41 12.42
N GLN A 28 -9.43 -4.23 13.29
CA GLN A 28 -10.43 -3.16 13.19
C GLN A 28 -9.83 -1.76 13.28
N THR A 29 -8.71 -1.60 13.99
CA THR A 29 -8.02 -0.31 14.16
C THR A 29 -6.84 -0.11 13.23
N ASN A 30 -6.62 -1.03 12.26
CA ASN A 30 -5.52 -0.93 11.32
C ASN A 30 -5.78 0.19 10.30
N PRO A 31 -5.09 1.33 10.36
CA PRO A 31 -5.38 2.46 9.48
C PRO A 31 -5.04 2.17 8.02
N LEU A 32 -4.09 1.26 7.77
CA LEU A 32 -3.75 0.84 6.42
C LEU A 32 -4.88 -0.01 5.83
N LEU A 33 -5.50 -0.87 6.63
CA LEU A 33 -6.64 -1.66 6.20
C LEU A 33 -7.83 -0.75 5.84
N ASP A 34 -8.15 0.19 6.73
CA ASP A 34 -9.22 1.16 6.52
C ASP A 34 -8.98 1.99 5.24
N PHE A 35 -7.76 2.51 5.06
CA PHE A 35 -7.38 3.21 3.84
C PHE A 35 -7.49 2.36 2.57
N LEU A 36 -7.12 1.08 2.62
CA LEU A 36 -7.21 0.18 1.46
C LEU A 36 -8.66 -0.13 1.08
N MET A 37 -9.55 -0.26 2.07
CA MET A 37 -10.96 -0.61 1.83
C MET A 37 -11.82 0.61 1.49
N ASN A 38 -11.64 1.71 2.21
CA ASN A 38 -12.54 2.86 2.18
C ASN A 38 -11.93 4.09 1.50
N GLY A 39 -10.59 4.20 1.46
CA GLY A 39 -9.92 5.42 1.02
C GLY A 39 -10.17 6.61 1.97
N ASP A 40 -10.09 7.83 1.45
CA ASP A 40 -10.50 9.06 2.12
C ASP A 40 -11.00 10.14 1.14
N ASP A 41 -11.26 11.35 1.65
CA ASP A 41 -11.73 12.51 0.89
C ASP A 41 -10.74 13.01 -0.18
N PHE A 42 -9.50 12.50 -0.22
CA PHE A 42 -8.46 12.92 -1.16
C PHE A 42 -7.97 11.79 -2.06
N TYR A 43 -7.97 10.56 -1.58
CA TYR A 43 -7.33 9.39 -2.15
C TYR A 43 -8.27 8.19 -2.03
N GLN A 44 -8.60 7.60 -3.18
CA GLN A 44 -9.32 6.34 -3.23
C GLN A 44 -8.44 5.24 -3.77
N VAL A 45 -8.60 4.03 -3.22
CA VAL A 45 -8.01 2.81 -3.75
C VAL A 45 -9.00 2.16 -4.72
N VAL A 46 -8.75 2.28 -6.03
CA VAL A 46 -9.65 1.74 -7.06
C VAL A 46 -9.14 0.45 -7.65
N TYR A 47 -10.00 -0.57 -7.49
CA TYR A 47 -9.90 -1.96 -7.90
C TYR A 47 -10.10 -2.15 -9.44
N GLU A 48 -9.02 -2.25 -10.26
CA GLU A 48 -9.02 -2.58 -11.72
C GLU A 48 -8.15 -3.81 -12.11
N GLU A 49 -8.58 -4.83 -12.85
CA GLU A 49 -7.77 -6.07 -12.97
C GLU A 49 -6.40 -5.87 -13.66
N GLY A 50 -5.31 -6.38 -13.06
CA GLY A 50 -3.98 -6.53 -13.70
C GLY A 50 -3.06 -5.29 -13.79
N ALA A 51 -3.56 -4.08 -13.54
CA ALA A 51 -2.71 -2.91 -13.37
C ALA A 51 -1.77 -2.96 -12.12
N MET A 52 -0.93 -1.95 -11.97
CA MET A 52 0.22 -2.01 -11.06
C MET A 52 0.45 -0.66 -10.37
N THR A 53 0.73 -0.71 -9.08
CA THR A 53 0.99 0.47 -8.26
C THR A 53 2.41 0.41 -7.74
N ASP A 54 3.18 1.47 -8.02
CA ASP A 54 4.50 1.62 -7.42
C ASP A 54 4.34 1.77 -5.91
N TRP A 55 5.11 0.99 -5.15
CA TRP A 55 5.10 1.04 -3.69
C TRP A 55 5.28 2.45 -3.15
N ARG A 56 6.12 3.27 -3.80
CA ARG A 56 6.32 4.67 -3.38
C ARG A 56 5.07 5.52 -3.53
N LYS A 57 4.26 5.29 -4.57
CA LYS A 57 3.01 6.03 -4.78
C LYS A 57 1.99 5.65 -3.72
N LEU A 58 1.86 4.36 -3.44
CA LEU A 58 0.99 3.86 -2.37
C LEU A 58 1.44 4.40 -1.00
N GLU A 59 2.74 4.39 -0.73
CA GLU A 59 3.31 4.88 0.53
C GLU A 59 3.06 6.38 0.70
N GLN A 60 3.21 7.15 -0.38
CA GLN A 60 2.91 8.57 -0.39
C GLN A 60 1.42 8.84 -0.15
N ALA A 61 0.53 8.09 -0.82
CA ALA A 61 -0.91 8.22 -0.66
C ALA A 61 -1.34 7.93 0.79
N PHE A 62 -0.88 6.81 1.34
CA PHE A 62 -1.17 6.42 2.70
C PHE A 62 -0.57 7.40 3.72
N SER A 63 0.66 7.86 3.49
CA SER A 63 1.29 8.88 4.33
C SER A 63 0.48 10.19 4.34
N ASN A 64 -0.06 10.59 3.18
CA ASN A 64 -0.92 11.76 3.09
C ASN A 64 -2.26 11.53 3.80
N HIS A 65 -2.93 10.41 3.56
CA HIS A 65 -4.14 10.00 4.29
C HIS A 65 -3.94 10.13 5.80
N MET A 66 -2.86 9.55 6.32
CA MET A 66 -2.56 9.57 7.75
C MET A 66 -2.24 10.96 8.29
N ARG A 67 -1.67 11.86 7.48
CA ARG A 67 -1.44 13.27 7.86
C ARG A 67 -2.75 14.03 8.07
N PHE A 68 -3.80 13.69 7.32
CA PHE A 68 -5.10 14.35 7.39
C PHE A 68 -6.03 13.68 8.41
N CYS A 69 -5.96 12.35 8.57
CA CYS A 69 -6.82 11.59 9.48
C CYS A 69 -6.32 11.53 10.94
N LYS A 70 -5.01 11.72 11.23
CA LYS A 70 -4.50 11.73 12.61
C LYS A 70 -4.02 13.10 13.05
N ARG A 71 -4.41 13.50 14.27
CA ARG A 71 -3.85 14.65 15.00
C ARG A 71 -2.32 14.59 14.99
N LYS A 72 -1.71 15.69 14.53
CA LYS A 72 -0.26 15.99 14.47
C LYS A 72 0.58 15.14 15.44
N GLY A 73 1.46 14.27 14.94
CA GLY A 73 2.54 13.70 15.77
C GLY A 73 3.11 12.34 15.38
N THR A 74 2.40 11.50 14.61
CA THR A 74 2.93 10.18 14.25
C THR A 74 3.89 10.26 13.07
N LYS A 75 5.18 10.03 13.35
CA LYS A 75 6.22 9.90 12.33
C LYS A 75 6.06 8.56 11.60
N GLY A 76 6.09 8.60 10.28
CA GLY A 76 6.34 7.45 9.39
C GLY A 76 5.32 6.31 9.54
N HIS A 77 4.27 6.35 8.73
CA HIS A 77 3.43 5.17 8.56
C HIS A 77 4.04 4.30 7.47
N GLU A 78 4.78 3.29 7.89
CA GLU A 78 5.34 2.29 6.98
C GLU A 78 4.20 1.41 6.45
N LEU A 79 4.25 1.13 5.15
CA LEU A 79 3.36 0.14 4.55
C LEU A 79 3.79 -1.24 5.02
N ASP A 80 2.86 -1.99 5.60
CA ASP A 80 3.07 -3.39 5.92
C ASP A 80 2.73 -4.29 4.72
N PRO A 81 3.71 -5.02 4.13
CA PRO A 81 3.44 -5.96 3.06
C PRO A 81 2.50 -7.10 3.44
N TYR A 82 2.42 -7.48 4.73
CA TYR A 82 1.54 -8.56 5.17
C TYR A 82 0.08 -8.11 5.13
N THR A 83 -0.24 -6.94 5.67
CA THR A 83 -1.58 -6.33 5.60
C THR A 83 -2.06 -6.21 4.14
N ILE A 84 -1.17 -5.76 3.24
CA ILE A 84 -1.48 -5.66 1.81
C ILE A 84 -1.71 -7.06 1.22
N LYS A 85 -0.88 -8.06 1.52
CA LYS A 85 -1.12 -9.43 1.03
C LYS A 85 -2.42 -10.05 1.55
N ALA A 86 -2.77 -9.78 2.81
CA ALA A 86 -3.99 -10.27 3.44
C ALA A 86 -5.25 -9.77 2.71
N GLN A 87 -5.18 -8.58 2.10
CA GLN A 87 -6.24 -8.01 1.27
C GLN A 87 -6.26 -8.54 -0.19
N GLY A 88 -5.51 -9.62 -0.49
CA GLY A 88 -5.50 -10.25 -1.81
C GLY A 88 -4.57 -9.61 -2.83
N PHE A 89 -3.70 -8.69 -2.40
CA PHE A 89 -2.70 -8.06 -3.27
C PHE A 89 -1.42 -8.89 -3.37
N LYS A 90 -0.80 -8.93 -4.57
CA LYS A 90 0.55 -9.49 -4.78
C LYS A 90 1.58 -8.39 -4.61
N VAL A 91 2.47 -8.54 -3.63
CA VAL A 91 3.63 -7.66 -3.50
C VAL A 91 4.81 -8.31 -4.19
N GLU A 92 5.32 -7.69 -5.25
CA GLU A 92 6.45 -8.19 -6.04
C GLU A 92 7.53 -7.12 -6.24
N THR A 93 8.76 -7.56 -6.52
CA THR A 93 9.84 -6.64 -6.87
C THR A 93 9.99 -6.61 -8.38
N ILE A 94 9.79 -5.43 -8.97
CA ILE A 94 9.88 -5.23 -10.41
C ILE A 94 11.16 -4.49 -10.80
N ASN A 95 11.66 -4.84 -11.97
CA ASN A 95 12.74 -4.12 -12.63
C ASN A 95 12.15 -2.90 -13.34
N MET A 96 12.54 -1.70 -12.92
CA MET A 96 12.17 -0.45 -13.56
C MET A 96 13.33 0.15 -14.32
N CYS A 97 13.08 0.68 -15.51
CA CYS A 97 14.09 1.35 -16.29
C CYS A 97 14.51 2.68 -15.62
N LYS A 98 15.81 3.00 -15.60
CA LYS A 98 16.30 4.28 -15.06
C LYS A 98 15.98 5.48 -15.96
N VAL A 99 15.83 5.25 -17.27
CA VAL A 99 15.55 6.29 -18.27
C VAL A 99 14.05 6.50 -18.44
N CYS A 100 13.30 5.44 -18.75
CA CYS A 100 11.86 5.57 -18.98
C CYS A 100 11.00 5.62 -17.72
N ASN A 101 11.51 5.22 -16.55
CA ASN A 101 10.70 5.02 -15.35
C ASN A 101 9.45 4.16 -15.60
N LYS A 102 9.55 3.17 -16.49
CA LYS A 102 8.53 2.13 -16.78
C LYS A 102 9.13 0.74 -16.52
N LYS A 103 8.29 -0.31 -16.55
CA LYS A 103 8.74 -1.70 -16.42
C LYS A 103 9.83 -1.98 -17.46
N ALA A 104 10.99 -2.43 -17.01
CA ALA A 104 12.15 -2.64 -17.86
C ALA A 104 11.97 -3.94 -18.67
N THR A 105 11.61 -3.79 -19.94
CA THR A 105 11.53 -4.89 -20.90
C THR A 105 12.25 -4.49 -22.19
N LYS A 106 12.76 -5.48 -22.95
CA LYS A 106 13.42 -5.21 -24.23
C LYS A 106 12.50 -4.46 -25.20
N ASN A 107 11.22 -4.85 -25.22
CA ASN A 107 10.21 -4.27 -26.09
C ASN A 107 9.87 -2.81 -25.70
N GLN A 108 9.77 -2.51 -24.40
CA GLN A 108 9.34 -1.19 -23.94
C GLN A 108 10.48 -0.17 -23.85
N CYS A 109 11.70 -0.64 -23.57
CA CYS A 109 12.88 0.21 -23.47
C CYS A 109 13.65 0.35 -24.80
N GLY A 110 13.48 -0.60 -25.73
CA GLY A 110 14.12 -0.56 -27.03
C GLY A 110 15.64 -0.31 -26.93
N LYS A 111 16.10 0.81 -27.48
CA LYS A 111 17.52 1.15 -27.63
C LYS A 111 18.28 1.35 -26.31
N HIS A 112 17.62 1.77 -25.23
CA HIS A 112 18.28 1.98 -23.94
C HIS A 112 18.14 0.77 -22.99
N TYR A 113 17.58 -0.35 -23.49
CA TYR A 113 17.59 -1.64 -22.81
C TYR A 113 18.98 -2.28 -22.89
N ASN A 114 19.91 -1.78 -22.08
CA ASN A 114 21.30 -2.26 -22.06
C ASN A 114 21.44 -3.62 -21.33
N GLY A 115 20.81 -4.68 -21.83
CA GLY A 115 20.92 -6.04 -21.27
C GLY A 115 20.56 -6.14 -19.78
N GLY A 116 19.67 -5.26 -19.30
CA GLY A 116 19.31 -5.18 -17.89
C GLY A 116 20.30 -4.40 -16.99
N LYS A 117 21.34 -3.75 -17.52
CA LYS A 117 22.23 -2.85 -16.76
C LYS A 117 21.58 -1.49 -16.47
N ASN A 118 20.61 -1.09 -17.30
CA ASN A 118 19.87 0.17 -17.17
C ASN A 118 18.53 0.03 -16.44
N ARG A 119 18.49 -0.85 -15.41
CA ARG A 119 17.31 -1.08 -14.56
C ARG A 119 17.63 -0.87 -13.08
N ARG A 120 16.59 -0.64 -12.28
CA ARG A 120 16.61 -0.56 -10.82
C ARG A 120 15.46 -1.39 -10.27
N ASN A 121 15.67 -2.03 -9.12
CA ASN A 121 14.61 -2.78 -8.46
C ASN A 121 13.68 -1.80 -7.72
N ARG A 122 12.38 -1.97 -7.87
CA ARG A 122 11.35 -1.32 -7.05
C ARG A 122 10.35 -2.34 -6.57
N LYS A 123 9.90 -2.22 -5.33
CA LYS A 123 8.72 -2.95 -4.86
C LYS A 123 7.49 -2.35 -5.55
N ALA A 124 6.56 -3.21 -5.92
CA ALA A 124 5.26 -2.83 -6.44
C ALA A 124 4.21 -3.77 -5.84
N SER A 125 3.03 -3.23 -5.59
CA SER A 125 1.85 -4.04 -5.36
C SER A 125 1.11 -4.18 -6.69
N THR A 126 0.83 -5.42 -7.05
CA THR A 126 0.04 -5.83 -8.19
C THR A 126 -1.18 -6.53 -7.63
N SER A 127 -2.38 -6.10 -7.94
CA SER A 127 -3.54 -6.86 -7.48
C SER A 127 -3.66 -8.18 -8.22
N ILE A 128 -3.91 -9.26 -7.47
CA ILE A 128 -4.16 -10.59 -8.04
C ILE A 128 -5.56 -10.63 -8.67
N SER A 129 -6.47 -9.80 -8.16
CA SER A 129 -7.65 -9.30 -8.84
C SER A 129 -7.88 -7.87 -8.38
N LYS A 130 -8.06 -6.97 -9.34
CA LYS A 130 -8.38 -5.54 -9.21
C LYS A 130 -7.45 -4.62 -8.36
N VAL A 131 -6.81 -3.67 -9.03
CA VAL A 131 -5.66 -2.78 -8.75
C VAL A 131 -5.80 -1.72 -7.68
N LEU A 132 -4.70 -1.02 -7.44
CA LEU A 132 -4.69 0.30 -6.83
C LEU A 132 -4.41 1.36 -7.90
N SER A 133 -5.41 2.09 -8.36
CA SER A 133 -5.13 3.46 -8.82
C SER A 133 -5.41 4.37 -7.64
N VAL A 134 -4.37 5.07 -7.18
CA VAL A 134 -4.56 6.19 -6.26
C VAL A 134 -4.83 7.40 -7.13
N LEU A 135 -6.10 7.79 -7.22
CA LEU A 135 -6.51 9.02 -7.89
C LEU A 135 -6.72 10.09 -6.84
N SER A 136 -6.31 11.32 -7.14
CA SER A 136 -6.75 12.45 -6.32
C SER A 136 -8.20 12.78 -6.69
N ILE A 137 -9.07 13.02 -5.73
CA ILE A 137 -10.49 13.31 -6.00
C ILE A 137 -10.65 14.57 -6.89
N LEU A 138 -9.73 15.53 -6.79
CA LEU A 138 -9.65 16.68 -7.69
C LEU A 138 -9.46 16.29 -9.17
N SER A 139 -8.81 15.16 -9.46
CA SER A 139 -8.60 14.69 -10.84
C SER A 139 -9.77 13.88 -11.42
N VAL A 140 -10.66 13.34 -10.57
CA VAL A 140 -11.82 12.54 -11.01
C VAL A 140 -12.94 13.43 -11.54
N LEU A 141 -13.16 14.60 -10.93
CA LEU A 141 -14.12 15.60 -11.39
C LEU A 141 -13.82 16.09 -12.82
N SER A 142 -12.55 16.17 -13.21
CA SER A 142 -12.13 16.57 -14.56
C SER A 142 -12.40 15.51 -15.64
N ILE A 143 -12.55 14.23 -15.27
CA ILE A 143 -12.81 13.14 -16.22
C ILE A 143 -14.32 13.02 -16.50
N LEU A 144 -15.16 13.26 -15.49
CA LEU A 144 -16.62 13.23 -15.63
C LEU A 144 -17.17 14.40 -16.47
N SER A 145 -16.47 15.54 -16.52
CA SER A 145 -16.87 16.67 -17.37
C SER A 145 -16.55 16.48 -18.86
N VAL A 146 -15.76 15.48 -19.25
CA VAL A 146 -15.39 15.24 -20.66
C VAL A 146 -16.32 14.22 -21.34
N LEU A 147 -17.12 13.47 -20.58
CA LEU A 147 -18.11 12.51 -21.10
C LEU A 147 -19.54 13.09 -21.18
N SER A 148 -19.69 14.40 -20.97
CA SER A 148 -21.00 15.11 -20.98
C SER A 148 -21.11 16.13 -22.13
N VAL A 149 -20.45 15.90 -23.26
CA VAL A 149 -20.59 16.70 -24.50
C VAL A 149 -21.04 15.80 -25.64
#